data_AF-A0A7S1MBN2-F1
#
_entry.id   AF-A0A7S1MBN2-F1
#
_cell.length_a   1.000
_cell.length_b   1.000
_cell.length_c   1.000
_cell.angle_alpha   90.00
_cell.angle_beta   90.00
_cell.angle_gamma   90.00
#
_symmetry.space_group_name_H-M   'P 1'
#
loop_
_entity.id
_entity.type
_entity.pdbx_description
1 polymer ?
#
loop_
_entity_poly.entity_id
_entity_poly.type
_entity_poly.pdbx_seq_one_letter_code
_entity_poly.pdbx_strand_id
1 'polypeptide(L)'
;ADYYCPQSAEEGAALCREHPEFSVPPPGSHEQLLERLSLLPLAVPPGLYGFHENANLTREQGETYAMMEALLLTAGQALGGGGGSPEDAVQQLAGDILER
;
A
#
# COMPACT_ATOMS: atom_id res chain seq x y z
N ALA A 1 -6.88 -0.53 18.29
CA ALA A 1 -5.84 -1.57 18.42
C ALA A 1 -6.31 -2.50 19.52
N ASP A 2 -7.13 -3.47 19.12
CA ASP A 2 -8.01 -4.25 19.97
C ASP A 2 -7.38 -5.61 20.34
N TYR A 3 -6.05 -5.63 20.47
CA TYR A 3 -5.28 -6.85 20.72
C TYR A 3 -5.32 -7.31 22.18
N TYR A 4 -5.52 -6.38 23.12
CA TYR A 4 -5.66 -6.69 24.54
C TYR A 4 -7.15 -6.68 24.93
N CYS A 5 -7.84 -7.77 24.60
CA CYS A 5 -9.24 -7.98 25.00
C CYS A 5 -9.45 -9.44 25.42
N PRO A 6 -10.47 -9.76 26.24
CA PRO A 6 -10.73 -11.14 26.68
C PRO A 6 -10.88 -12.13 25.52
N GLN A 7 -11.40 -11.66 24.38
CA GLN A 7 -11.61 -12.46 23.17
C GLN A 7 -10.31 -12.87 22.50
N SER A 8 -9.20 -12.13 22.69
CA SER A 8 -7.91 -12.50 22.09
C SER A 8 -7.21 -13.66 22.81
N ALA A 9 -7.68 -14.03 24.01
CA ALA A 9 -7.23 -15.22 24.72
C ALA A 9 -7.97 -16.50 24.30
N GLU A 10 -9.01 -16.39 23.47
CA GLU A 10 -9.74 -17.54 22.95
C GLU A 10 -8.93 -18.26 21.87
N GLU A 11 -9.02 -19.59 21.83
CA GLU A 11 -8.31 -20.39 20.84
C GLU A 11 -8.83 -20.08 19.43
N GLY A 12 -7.91 -19.77 18.51
CA GLY A 12 -8.27 -19.38 17.13
C GLY A 12 -8.82 -17.97 16.99
N ALA A 13 -8.62 -17.08 17.97
CA ALA A 13 -8.98 -15.67 17.84
C ALA A 13 -8.37 -15.04 16.59
N ALA A 14 -9.23 -14.47 15.73
CA ALA A 14 -8.81 -13.77 14.53
C ALA A 14 -8.17 -12.42 14.89
N LEU A 15 -6.99 -12.15 14.34
CA LEU A 15 -6.26 -10.89 14.52
C LEU A 15 -6.98 -9.72 13.83
N CYS A 16 -7.70 -10.03 12.75
CA CYS A 16 -8.58 -9.11 12.05
C CYS A 16 -9.91 -9.81 11.76
N ARG A 17 -11.05 -9.19 12.12
CA ARG A 17 -12.38 -9.79 11.91
C ARG A 17 -12.71 -10.06 10.44
N GLU A 18 -12.18 -9.23 9.56
CA GLU A 18 -12.42 -9.30 8.11
C GLU A 18 -11.62 -10.44 7.47
N HIS A 19 -10.57 -10.91 8.16
CA HIS A 19 -9.61 -11.89 7.68
C HIS A 19 -9.37 -13.01 8.71
N PRO A 20 -10.35 -13.94 8.86
CA PRO A 20 -10.29 -15.01 9.85
C PRO A 20 -9.15 -16.01 9.64
N GLU A 21 -8.56 -16.05 8.44
CA GLU A 21 -7.38 -16.87 8.15
C GLU A 21 -6.14 -16.45 8.95
N PHE A 22 -6.06 -15.17 9.32
CA PHE A 22 -5.01 -14.63 10.20
C PHE A 22 -5.45 -14.74 11.67
N SER A 23 -5.42 -15.96 12.20
CA SER A 23 -5.73 -16.25 13.59
C SER A 23 -4.51 -16.70 14.38
N VAL A 24 -4.59 -16.56 15.71
CA VAL A 24 -3.56 -17.09 16.62
C VAL A 24 -3.60 -18.62 16.58
N PRO A 25 -2.50 -19.28 16.17
CA PRO A 25 -2.46 -20.74 16.16
C PRO A 25 -2.53 -21.30 17.58
N PRO A 26 -3.07 -22.51 17.76
CA PRO A 26 -3.04 -23.18 19.06
C PRO A 26 -1.58 -23.40 19.51
N PRO A 27 -1.33 -23.49 20.83
CA PRO A 27 -0.01 -23.77 21.34
C PRO A 27 0.49 -25.13 20.80
N GLY A 28 1.67 -25.11 20.19
CA GLY A 28 2.25 -26.28 19.51
C GLY A 28 3.76 -26.22 19.47
N SER A 29 4.38 -27.19 18.79
CA SER A 29 5.81 -27.20 18.55
C SER A 29 6.22 -26.06 17.60
N HIS A 30 7.49 -25.69 17.64
CA HIS A 30 8.05 -24.70 16.71
C HIS A 30 7.82 -25.07 15.24
N GLU A 31 7.91 -26.36 14.91
CA GLU A 31 7.69 -26.86 13.54
C GLU A 31 6.24 -26.68 13.10
N GLN A 32 5.27 -26.93 13.99
CA GLN A 32 3.84 -26.72 13.71
C GLN A 32 3.52 -25.25 13.47
N LEU A 33 4.19 -24.33 14.19
CA LEU A 33 4.06 -22.90 13.97
C LEU A 33 4.60 -22.49 12.59
N LEU A 34 5.78 -23.01 12.20
CA LEU A 34 6.35 -22.72 10.88
C LEU A 34 5.47 -23.26 9.74
N GLU A 35 4.95 -24.48 9.88
CA GLU A 35 4.03 -25.06 8.90
C GLU A 35 2.78 -24.19 8.75
N ARG A 36 2.18 -23.74 9.87
CA ARG A 36 1.03 -22.83 9.83
C ARG A 36 1.36 -21.51 9.14
N LEU A 37 2.48 -20.87 9.48
CA LEU A 37 2.89 -19.60 8.88
C LEU A 37 3.09 -19.74 7.36
N SER A 38 3.58 -20.88 6.90
CA SER A 38 3.79 -21.15 5.48
C SER A 38 2.49 -21.28 4.67
N LEU A 39 1.36 -21.56 5.33
CA LEU A 39 0.04 -21.68 4.70
C LEU A 39 -0.70 -20.33 4.60
N LEU A 40 -0.19 -19.28 5.25
CA LEU A 40 -0.83 -17.97 5.22
C LEU A 40 -0.63 -17.27 3.86
N PRO A 41 -1.58 -16.42 3.42
CA PRO A 41 -1.42 -15.61 2.23
C PRO A 41 -0.15 -14.75 2.31
N LEU A 42 0.59 -14.67 1.20
CA LEU A 42 1.79 -13.84 1.12
C LEU A 42 1.47 -12.34 1.19
N ALA A 43 0.35 -11.94 0.60
CA ALA A 43 -0.15 -10.58 0.67
C ALA A 43 -0.98 -10.40 1.94
N VAL A 44 -0.50 -9.55 2.84
CA VAL A 44 -1.16 -9.26 4.11
C VAL A 44 -2.07 -8.04 3.95
N PRO A 45 -3.35 -8.13 4.33
CA PRO A 45 -4.27 -7.01 4.22
C PRO A 45 -3.92 -5.88 5.20
N PRO A 46 -4.19 -4.61 4.84
CA PRO A 46 -3.86 -3.45 5.67
C PRO A 46 -4.58 -3.45 7.03
N GLY A 47 -5.78 -4.06 7.10
CA GLY A 47 -6.56 -4.18 8.32
C GLY A 47 -5.84 -4.91 9.46
N LEU A 48 -4.94 -5.84 9.12
CA LEU A 48 -4.13 -6.55 10.12
C LEU A 48 -3.17 -5.59 10.87
N TYR A 49 -2.75 -4.52 10.20
CA TYR A 49 -1.91 -3.47 10.79
C TYR A 49 -2.74 -2.30 11.37
N GLY A 50 -4.06 -2.40 11.33
CA GLY A 50 -4.97 -1.34 11.77
C GLY A 50 -5.16 -0.21 10.74
N PHE A 51 -4.81 -0.44 9.47
CA PHE A 51 -5.04 0.49 8.38
C PHE A 51 -6.33 0.18 7.62
N HIS A 52 -6.94 1.21 7.03
CA HIS A 52 -8.07 1.04 6.11
C HIS A 52 -7.60 0.41 4.79
N GLU A 53 -8.51 -0.23 4.04
CA GLU A 53 -8.22 -0.83 2.72
C GLU A 53 -7.51 0.12 1.74
N ASN A 54 -7.81 1.43 1.83
CA ASN A 54 -7.20 2.48 1.00
C ASN A 54 -5.68 2.61 1.20
N ALA A 55 -5.13 2.13 2.31
CA ALA A 55 -3.68 2.15 2.54
C ALA A 55 -2.93 1.32 1.50
N ASN A 56 -3.55 0.25 0.98
CA ASN A 56 -2.93 -0.52 -0.09
C ASN A 56 -2.88 0.27 -1.40
N LEU A 57 -3.97 0.99 -1.75
CA LEU A 57 -3.99 1.86 -2.94
C LEU A 57 -2.92 2.95 -2.85
N THR A 58 -2.79 3.62 -1.70
CA THR A 58 -1.75 4.65 -1.50
C THR A 58 -0.34 4.07 -1.63
N ARG A 59 -0.10 2.86 -1.11
CA ARG A 59 1.18 2.15 -1.25
C ARG A 59 1.48 1.85 -2.72
N GLU A 60 0.54 1.22 -3.42
CA GLU A 60 0.68 0.85 -4.84
C GLU A 60 0.86 2.08 -5.73
N GLN A 61 0.15 3.18 -5.44
CA GLN A 61 0.33 4.44 -6.14
C GLN A 61 1.74 5.02 -5.91
N GLY A 62 2.23 5.01 -4.66
CA GLY A 62 3.59 5.43 -4.35
C GLY A 62 4.67 4.59 -5.06
N GLU A 63 4.50 3.27 -5.07
CA GLU A 63 5.39 2.34 -5.78
C GLU A 63 5.37 2.57 -7.29
N THR A 64 4.19 2.84 -7.86
CA THR A 64 4.03 3.15 -9.28
C THR A 64 4.76 4.45 -9.64
N TYR A 65 4.61 5.50 -8.84
CA TYR A 65 5.34 6.76 -9.07
C TYR A 65 6.85 6.56 -8.97
N ALA A 66 7.34 5.81 -7.97
CA ALA A 66 8.76 5.51 -7.82
C ALA A 66 9.29 4.70 -9.03
N MET A 67 8.51 3.74 -9.54
CA MET A 67 8.86 3.01 -10.77
C MET A 67 8.95 3.94 -11.97
N MET A 68 7.97 4.84 -12.16
CA MET A 68 7.98 5.82 -13.26
C MET A 68 9.17 6.77 -13.16
N GLU A 69 9.51 7.25 -11.97
CA GLU A 69 10.69 8.08 -11.73
C GLU A 69 11.98 7.33 -12.08
N ALA A 70 12.12 6.08 -11.61
CA ALA A 70 13.27 5.23 -11.94
C ALA A 70 13.37 4.97 -13.45
N LEU A 71 12.24 4.80 -14.14
CA LEU A 71 12.20 4.69 -15.60
C LEU A 71 12.65 5.97 -16.29
N LEU A 72 12.21 7.15 -15.85
CA LEU A 72 12.66 8.43 -16.44
C LEU A 72 14.17 8.65 -16.24
N LEU A 73 14.69 8.32 -15.07
CA LEU A 73 16.12 8.42 -14.76
C LEU A 73 16.98 7.48 -15.63
N THR A 74 16.44 6.32 -16.01
CA THR A 74 17.17 5.31 -16.80
C THR A 74 16.93 5.42 -18.31
N ALA A 75 15.76 5.88 -18.74
CA ALA A 75 15.42 6.11 -20.15
C ALA A 75 16.04 7.41 -20.69
N GLY A 76 16.39 8.35 -19.81
CA GLY A 76 16.80 9.72 -20.12
C GLY A 76 18.30 9.94 -20.36
N GLN A 77 18.91 9.23 -21.32
CA GLN A 77 20.02 9.81 -22.11
C GLN A 77 19.55 10.25 -23.51
N ALA A 78 18.31 9.98 -23.92
CA ALA A 78 17.92 10.07 -25.34
C ALA A 78 16.74 11.00 -25.70
N LEU A 79 16.06 11.68 -24.77
CA LEU A 79 14.89 12.49 -25.12
C LEU A 79 15.07 13.95 -24.68
N GLY A 80 15.55 14.76 -25.63
CA GLY A 80 15.65 16.21 -25.52
C GLY A 80 14.27 16.86 -25.43
N GLY A 81 14.15 17.81 -24.49
CA GLY A 81 12.91 18.53 -24.19
C GLY A 81 12.48 19.45 -25.33
N GLY A 82 11.25 19.22 -25.81
CA GLY A 82 10.52 20.09 -26.72
C GLY A 82 9.09 20.24 -26.23
N GLY A 83 8.90 20.93 -25.11
CA GLY A 83 7.60 21.26 -24.54
C GLY A 83 7.68 22.63 -23.87
N GLY A 84 6.65 23.46 -24.04
CA GLY A 84 6.59 24.83 -23.51
C GLY A 84 6.79 24.88 -21.99
N SER A 85 7.31 26.00 -21.49
CA SER A 85 7.68 26.16 -20.09
C SER A 85 6.43 26.11 -19.19
N PRO A 86 6.53 25.65 -17.94
CA PRO A 86 5.44 25.81 -16.97
C PRO A 86 4.95 27.27 -16.87
N GLU A 87 5.82 28.27 -17.08
CA GLU A 87 5.42 29.67 -17.16
C GLU A 87 4.46 29.98 -18.32
N ASP A 88 4.65 29.37 -19.50
CA ASP A 88 3.74 29.56 -20.65
C ASP A 88 2.34 29.01 -20.33
N ALA A 89 2.27 27.86 -19.67
CA ALA A 89 1.01 27.25 -19.25
C ALA A 89 0.28 28.08 -18.21
N VAL A 90 1.00 28.66 -17.23
CA VAL A 90 0.42 29.56 -16.22
C VAL A 90 -0.11 30.84 -16.87
N GLN A 91 0.64 31.41 -17.83
CA GLN A 91 0.21 32.62 -18.51
C GLN A 91 -1.03 32.40 -19.38
N GLN A 92 -1.15 31.25 -20.05
CA GLN A 92 -2.38 30.88 -20.78
C GLN A 92 -3.57 30.74 -19.84
N LEU A 93 -3.42 30.06 -18.71
CA LEU A 93 -4.48 29.91 -17.72
C LEU A 93 -4.93 31.26 -17.15
N ALA A 94 -3.99 32.16 -16.88
CA ALA A 94 -4.30 33.50 -16.38
C ALA A 94 -5.08 34.33 -17.41
N GLY A 95 -4.76 34.22 -18.70
CA GLY A 95 -5.50 34.84 -19.80
C GLY A 95 -6.95 34.34 -19.86
N ASP A 96 -7.14 33.02 -19.84
CA ASP A 96 -8.45 32.37 -19.85
C ASP A 96 -9.34 32.79 -18.65
N ILE A 97 -8.74 33.04 -17.49
CA ILE A 97 -9.47 33.53 -16.30
C ILE A 97 -9.90 34.99 -16.48
N LEU A 98 -9.06 35.81 -17.11
CA LEU A 98 -9.30 37.25 -17.31
C LEU A 98 -10.36 37.52 -18.39
N GLU A 99 -10.48 36.64 -19.38
CA GLU A 99 -11.45 36.75 -20.48
C GLU A 99 -12.85 36.19 -20.13
N ARG A 100 -13.04 35.66 -18.91
CA ARG A 100 -14.32 35.16 -18.38
C ARG A 100 -14.97 36.16 -17.42
#